data_AF-A0A9E4W9R8-F1
#
_entry.id   AF-A0A9E4W9R8-F1
#
_cell.length_a   1.000
_cell.length_b   1.000
_cell.length_c   1.000
_cell.angle_alpha   90.00
_cell.angle_beta   90.00
_cell.angle_gamma   90.00
#
_symmetry.space_group_name_H-M   'P 1'
#
loop_
_entity.id
_entity.type
_entity.pdbx_description
1 polymer ?
#
loop_
_entity_poly.entity_id
_entity_poly.type
_entity_poly.pdbx_seq_one_letter_code
_entity_poly.pdbx_strand_id
1 'polypeptide(L)' 'EVGAASIQDKGKLMGKLMPQVRGKADGTVVNEMATEYLESLA' A
#
# COMPACT_ATOMS: atom_id res chain seq x y z
N GLU A 1 4.27 7.70 10.98
CA GLU A 1 3.46 6.99 9.96
C GLU A 1 3.72 7.53 8.56
N VAL A 2 3.19 6.88 7.52
CA VAL A 2 3.26 7.36 6.12
C VAL A 2 2.22 8.46 5.82
N GLY A 3 1.23 8.67 6.71
CA GLY A 3 0.22 9.72 6.54
C GLY A 3 -0.57 9.59 5.24
N ALA A 4 -0.71 8.37 4.72
CA ALA A 4 -1.43 8.11 3.48
C ALA A 4 -2.94 8.26 3.75
N ALA A 5 -3.55 9.28 3.17
CA ALA A 5 -4.95 9.64 3.39
C ALA A 5 -5.79 9.55 2.11
N SER A 6 -5.16 9.27 0.97
CA SER A 6 -5.86 9.06 -0.29
C SER A 6 -5.10 8.11 -1.23
N ILE A 7 -5.76 7.68 -2.29
CA ILE A 7 -5.17 6.88 -3.37
C ILE A 7 -3.90 7.54 -3.97
N GLN A 8 -3.77 8.86 -3.90
CA GLN A 8 -2.60 9.59 -4.41
C GLN A 8 -1.32 9.26 -3.61
N ASP A 9 -1.48 8.88 -2.33
CA ASP A 9 -0.36 8.49 -1.47
C ASP A 9 0.06 7.03 -1.64
N LYS A 10 -0.65 6.26 -2.48
CA LYS A 10 -0.38 4.83 -2.70
C LYS A 10 1.07 4.57 -3.10
N GLY A 11 1.67 5.38 -3.96
CA GLY A 11 3.08 5.23 -4.34
C GLY A 11 4.04 5.37 -3.14
N LYS A 12 3.75 6.31 -2.24
CA LYS A 12 4.52 6.54 -1.00
C LYS A 12 4.36 5.39 -0.01
N LEU A 13 3.13 4.89 0.14
CA LEU A 13 2.80 3.72 0.95
C LEU A 13 3.55 2.49 0.44
N MET A 14 3.41 2.19 -0.86
CA MET A 14 4.05 1.04 -1.50
C MET A 14 5.57 1.11 -1.44
N GLY A 15 6.17 2.29 -1.57
CA GLY A 15 7.62 2.48 -1.43
C GLY A 15 8.16 2.08 -0.05
N LYS A 16 7.37 2.22 1.02
CA LYS A 16 7.73 1.76 2.37
C LYS A 16 7.29 0.33 2.66
N LEU A 17 6.15 -0.10 2.10
CA LEU A 17 5.56 -1.41 2.33
C LEU A 17 6.33 -2.52 1.61
N MET A 18 6.63 -2.33 0.33
CA MET A 18 7.22 -3.35 -0.54
C MET A 18 8.54 -3.93 -0.02
N PRO A 19 9.52 -3.16 0.48
CA PRO A 19 10.75 -3.72 1.04
C PRO A 19 10.53 -4.69 2.22
N GLN A 20 9.42 -4.54 2.96
CA GLN A 20 9.13 -5.37 4.14
C GLN A 20 8.45 -6.69 3.78
N VAL A 21 7.64 -6.67 2.71
CA VAL A 21 6.80 -7.80 2.26
C VAL A 21 7.35 -8.52 1.03
N ARG A 22 8.35 -7.94 0.34
CA ARG A 22 9.00 -8.54 -0.83
C ARG A 22 9.55 -9.93 -0.47
N GLY A 23 9.15 -10.94 -1.24
CA GLY A 23 9.55 -12.33 -1.03
C GLY A 23 8.81 -13.05 0.10
N LYS A 24 7.91 -12.36 0.82
CA LYS A 24 7.04 -12.93 1.87
C LYS A 24 5.57 -12.96 1.46
N ALA A 25 5.15 -12.06 0.56
CA ALA A 25 3.81 -11.98 0.03
C ALA A 25 3.82 -11.70 -1.48
N ASP A 26 2.73 -12.03 -2.16
CA ASP A 26 2.51 -11.68 -3.56
C ASP A 26 2.30 -10.17 -3.71
N GLY A 27 3.08 -9.54 -4.59
CA GLY A 27 3.02 -8.09 -4.80
C GLY A 27 1.69 -7.61 -5.37
N THR A 28 0.97 -8.45 -6.10
CA THR A 28 -0.36 -8.17 -6.67
C THR A 28 -1.39 -8.07 -5.55
N VAL A 29 -1.41 -9.05 -4.64
CA VAL A 29 -2.30 -9.07 -3.48
C VAL A 29 -2.01 -7.89 -2.55
N VAL A 30 -0.74 -7.59 -2.29
CA VAL A 30 -0.34 -6.43 -1.48
C VAL A 30 -0.84 -5.13 -2.12
N ASN A 31 -0.74 -5.00 -3.44
CA ASN A 31 -1.20 -3.82 -4.16
C ASN A 31 -2.72 -3.67 -4.11
N GLU A 32 -3.48 -4.75 -4.25
CA GLU A 32 -4.94 -4.76 -4.12
C GLU A 32 -5.37 -4.32 -2.72
N MET A 33 -4.84 -4.97 -1.67
CA MET A 33 -5.16 -4.62 -0.28
C MET A 33 -4.77 -3.17 0.06
N ALA A 34 -3.63 -2.69 -0.43
CA ALA A 34 -3.23 -1.30 -0.24
C ALA A 34 -4.17 -0.31 -0.95
N THR A 35 -4.77 -0.71 -2.06
CA THR A 35 -5.76 0.10 -2.80
C THR A 35 -7.06 0.15 -2.02
N GLU A 36 -7.61 -1.00 -1.64
CA GLU A 36 -8.85 -1.11 -0.86
C GLU A 36 -8.73 -0.35 0.47
N TYR A 37 -7.59 -0.48 1.15
CA TYR A 37 -7.33 0.24 2.40
C TYR A 37 -7.40 1.75 2.19
N LEU A 38 -6.78 2.29 1.13
CA LEU A 38 -6.79 3.72 0.86
C LEU A 38 -8.15 4.22 0.36
N GLU A 39 -8.92 3.41 -0.36
CA GLU A 39 -10.29 3.71 -0.74
C GLU A 39 -11.23 3.74 0.48
N SER A 40 -10.99 2.87 1.47
CA SER A 40 -11.79 2.86 2.71
C SER A 40 -11.55 4.07 3.63
N LEU A 41 -10.49 4.85 3.38
CA LEU A 41 -10.15 6.06 4.12
C LEU A 41 -10.71 7.35 3.48
N ALA A 42 -11.24 7.26 2.25
CA ALA A 42 -11.86 8.36 1.52
C ALA A 42 -13.36 8.46 1.83
#